data_AF-I7GP63-F1
#
_entry.id   AF-I7GP63-F1
#
_cell.length_a   1.000
_cell.length_b   1.000
_cell.length_c   1.000
_cell.angle_alpha   90.00
_cell.angle_beta   90.00
_cell.angle_gamma   90.00
#
_symmetry.space_group_name_H-M   'P 1'
#
loop_
_entity.id
_entity.type
_entity.pdbx_description
1 polymer ?
#
loop_
_entity_poly.entity_id
_entity_poly.type
_entity_poly.pdbx_seq_one_letter_code
_entity_poly.pdbx_strand_id
1 'polypeptide(L)'
;MVEYITHNRNVITEPIYPEVVHMFAVNMFRTLPPSSNPTGAEFDPEEDEPTLEAAWPHLQLVYEFFLRFLESPDFQPNIAKKYIDQKFVLQLLELFDSEDPRERDFLKTTLHRIYGKFLGLRAYIRKQINNIFYRFIYETEHHNGIAEFLEILGSIINGFGV
;
A
#
# COMPACT_ATOMS: atom_id res chain seq x y z
N MET A 1 -7.33 -12.76 -15.18
CA MET A 1 -5.99 -12.86 -14.55
C MET A 1 -6.07 -13.19 -13.06
N VAL A 2 -6.89 -12.49 -12.27
CA VAL A 2 -7.12 -12.79 -10.84
C VAL A 2 -7.51 -14.27 -10.64
N GLU A 3 -8.60 -14.70 -11.28
CA GLU A 3 -9.06 -16.11 -11.20
C GLU A 3 -8.00 -17.12 -11.66
N TYR A 4 -7.18 -16.74 -12.63
CA TYR A 4 -6.16 -17.63 -13.19
C TYR A 4 -5.04 -17.91 -12.18
N ILE A 5 -4.55 -16.89 -11.45
CA ILE A 5 -3.57 -17.08 -10.38
C ILE A 5 -4.20 -17.77 -9.16
N THR A 6 -5.47 -17.52 -8.88
CA THR A 6 -6.16 -18.13 -7.74
C THR A 6 -6.40 -19.63 -7.92
N HIS A 7 -6.79 -20.07 -9.13
CA HIS A 7 -7.21 -21.46 -9.36
C HIS A 7 -6.10 -22.38 -9.90
N ASN A 8 -5.01 -21.82 -10.42
CA ASN A 8 -3.91 -22.61 -11.00
C ASN A 8 -2.65 -22.50 -10.15
N ARG A 9 -1.99 -23.65 -9.93
CA ARG A 9 -0.71 -23.74 -9.20
C ARG A 9 0.47 -23.71 -10.16
N ASN A 10 1.64 -23.29 -9.66
CA ASN A 10 2.91 -23.20 -10.38
C ASN A 10 2.90 -22.23 -11.58
N VAL A 11 2.00 -21.26 -11.58
CA VAL A 11 1.91 -20.30 -12.70
C VAL A 11 2.81 -19.08 -12.51
N ILE A 12 3.25 -18.81 -11.28
CA ILE A 12 4.17 -17.71 -10.96
C ILE A 12 5.60 -18.16 -11.29
N THR A 13 6.01 -17.90 -12.52
CA THR A 13 7.38 -18.17 -12.99
C THR A 13 8.27 -16.93 -12.85
N GLU A 14 9.60 -17.13 -12.84
CA GLU A 14 10.58 -16.04 -12.71
C GLU A 14 10.36 -14.84 -13.65
N PRO A 15 10.06 -15.03 -14.95
CA PRO A 15 9.84 -13.92 -15.88
C PRO A 15 8.61 -13.06 -15.56
N ILE A 16 7.64 -13.57 -14.79
CA ILE A 16 6.37 -12.88 -14.52
C ILE A 16 6.54 -11.82 -13.42
N TYR A 17 7.51 -11.98 -12.51
CA TYR A 17 7.74 -11.03 -11.41
C TYR A 17 7.94 -9.58 -11.87
N PRO A 18 8.87 -9.26 -12.79
CA PRO A 18 9.05 -7.88 -13.24
C PRO A 18 7.79 -7.34 -13.93
N GLU A 19 7.09 -8.17 -14.73
CA GLU A 19 5.89 -7.76 -15.47
C GLU A 19 4.74 -7.38 -14.52
N VAL A 20 4.50 -8.19 -13.47
CA VAL A 20 3.47 -7.91 -12.48
C VAL A 20 3.79 -6.65 -11.67
N VAL A 21 5.03 -6.50 -11.22
CA VAL A 21 5.46 -5.32 -10.45
C VAL A 21 5.39 -4.06 -11.30
N HIS A 22 5.81 -4.13 -12.57
CA HIS A 22 5.70 -3.02 -13.50
C HIS A 22 4.24 -2.66 -13.79
N MET A 23 3.39 -3.65 -14.07
CA MET A 23 1.96 -3.43 -14.30
C MET A 23 1.30 -2.76 -13.10
N PHE A 24 1.57 -3.22 -11.88
CA PHE A 24 1.08 -2.57 -10.66
C PHE A 24 1.58 -1.12 -10.57
N ALA A 25 2.88 -0.89 -10.73
CA ALA A 25 3.47 0.43 -10.62
C ALA A 25 2.87 1.45 -11.62
N VAL A 26 2.68 1.05 -12.88
CA VAL A 26 2.14 1.92 -13.93
C VAL A 26 0.67 2.31 -13.67
N ASN A 27 -0.11 1.40 -13.10
CA ASN A 27 -1.52 1.67 -12.81
C ASN A 27 -1.72 2.43 -11.50
N MET A 28 -0.87 2.19 -10.49
CA MET A 28 -1.10 2.70 -9.14
C MET A 28 -0.32 3.98 -8.84
N PHE A 29 0.97 4.06 -9.21
CA PHE A 29 1.85 5.13 -8.77
C PHE A 29 1.59 6.41 -9.56
N ARG A 30 0.77 7.27 -8.96
CA ARG A 30 0.37 8.58 -9.46
C ARG A 30 0.47 9.60 -8.34
N THR A 31 0.65 10.86 -8.69
CA THR A 31 0.43 11.96 -7.74
C THR A 31 -1.07 12.00 -7.43
N LEU A 32 -1.42 12.02 -6.15
CA LEU A 32 -2.81 12.14 -5.73
C LEU A 32 -3.34 13.53 -6.11
N PRO A 33 -4.64 13.64 -6.46
CA PRO A 33 -5.26 14.93 -6.72
C PRO A 33 -5.19 15.81 -5.46
N PRO A 34 -5.27 17.15 -5.61
CA PRO A 34 -5.43 18.05 -4.48
C PRO A 34 -6.63 17.63 -3.62
N SER A 35 -6.53 17.85 -2.30
CA SER A 35 -7.64 17.52 -1.41
C SER A 35 -8.91 18.27 -1.80
N SER A 36 -10.03 17.56 -1.73
CA SER A 36 -11.36 18.11 -1.99
C SER A 36 -11.95 18.80 -0.76
N ASN A 37 -11.37 18.54 0.42
CA ASN A 37 -11.84 19.01 1.70
C ASN A 37 -11.24 20.39 2.07
N PRO A 38 -11.98 21.23 2.79
CA PRO A 38 -11.51 22.55 3.20
C PRO A 38 -10.34 22.45 4.18
N THR A 39 -9.28 23.22 3.96
CA THR A 39 -8.14 23.28 4.91
C THR A 39 -8.28 24.48 5.85
N GLY A 40 -7.95 24.33 7.14
CA GLY A 40 -7.82 25.47 8.06
C GLY A 40 -8.23 25.19 9.50
N ALA A 41 -8.34 26.23 10.32
CA ALA A 41 -8.64 26.11 11.76
C ALA A 41 -10.09 25.68 12.08
N GLU A 42 -10.98 25.70 11.08
CA GLU A 42 -12.37 25.22 11.19
C GLU A 42 -12.55 23.85 10.52
N PHE A 43 -11.45 23.19 10.11
CA PHE A 43 -11.48 21.85 9.55
C PHE A 43 -11.82 20.82 10.64
N ASP A 44 -12.92 20.11 10.43
CA ASP A 44 -13.24 18.90 11.18
C ASP A 44 -13.11 17.68 10.24
N PRO A 45 -12.08 16.83 10.39
CA PRO A 45 -11.90 15.64 9.56
C PRO A 45 -13.04 14.61 9.74
N GLU A 46 -13.88 14.72 10.77
CA GLU A 46 -15.07 13.87 10.90
C GLU A 46 -16.22 14.31 9.97
N GLU A 47 -16.20 15.56 9.48
CA GLU A 47 -17.20 16.10 8.55
C GLU A 47 -16.81 15.92 7.07
N ASP A 48 -15.61 15.41 6.81
CA ASP A 48 -15.09 15.20 5.47
C ASP A 48 -15.88 14.16 4.67
N GLU A 49 -16.35 14.56 3.49
CA GLU A 49 -16.96 13.63 2.55
C GLU A 49 -15.87 12.87 1.78
N PRO A 50 -15.87 11.52 1.78
CA PRO A 50 -14.83 10.77 1.09
C PRO A 50 -14.97 10.92 -0.43
N THR A 51 -13.96 11.51 -1.07
CA THR A 51 -13.86 11.53 -2.52
C THR A 51 -13.51 10.13 -3.04
N LEU A 52 -14.43 9.56 -3.82
CA LEU A 52 -14.24 8.25 -4.43
C LEU A 52 -13.45 8.35 -5.73
N GLU A 53 -12.51 7.42 -5.93
CA GLU A 53 -11.71 7.37 -7.16
C GLU A 53 -12.57 6.91 -8.34
N ALA A 54 -12.64 7.72 -9.40
CA ALA A 54 -13.47 7.44 -10.57
C ALA A 54 -12.99 6.20 -11.33
N ALA A 55 -11.69 5.92 -11.32
CA ALA A 55 -11.09 4.74 -11.94
C ALA A 55 -11.19 3.47 -11.06
N TRP A 56 -11.91 3.52 -9.94
CA TRP A 56 -11.98 2.42 -8.97
C TRP A 56 -12.30 1.04 -9.56
N PRO A 57 -13.27 0.88 -10.51
CA PRO A 57 -13.56 -0.44 -11.09
C PRO A 57 -12.35 -1.12 -11.74
N HIS A 58 -11.40 -0.33 -12.24
CA HIS A 58 -10.13 -0.82 -12.78
C HIS A 58 -9.09 -1.03 -11.68
N LEU A 59 -8.89 -0.02 -10.83
CA LEU A 59 -7.86 -0.06 -9.78
C LEU A 59 -8.10 -1.16 -8.75
N GLN A 60 -9.37 -1.43 -8.41
CA GLN A 60 -9.76 -2.55 -7.56
C GLN A 60 -9.19 -3.87 -8.08
N LEU A 61 -9.33 -4.14 -9.39
CA LEU A 61 -8.83 -5.37 -10.00
C LEU A 61 -7.29 -5.45 -9.98
N VAL A 62 -6.61 -4.31 -10.13
CA VAL A 62 -5.14 -4.24 -10.05
C VAL A 62 -4.67 -4.55 -8.63
N TYR A 63 -5.31 -3.98 -7.61
CA TYR A 63 -5.01 -4.29 -6.21
C TYR A 63 -5.31 -5.73 -5.84
N GLU A 64 -6.49 -6.23 -6.20
CA GLU A 64 -6.88 -7.63 -5.95
C GLU A 64 -5.90 -8.60 -6.60
N PHE A 65 -5.53 -8.34 -7.85
CA PHE A 65 -4.55 -9.14 -8.56
C PHE A 65 -3.19 -9.16 -7.83
N PHE A 66 -2.68 -7.99 -7.45
CA PHE A 66 -1.38 -7.88 -6.80
C PHE A 66 -1.38 -8.52 -5.40
N LEU A 67 -2.46 -8.38 -4.63
CA LEU A 67 -2.62 -9.08 -3.37
C LEU A 67 -2.64 -10.59 -3.56
N ARG A 68 -3.42 -11.13 -4.51
CA ARG A 68 -3.43 -12.56 -4.80
C ARG A 68 -2.04 -13.06 -5.25
N PHE A 69 -1.31 -12.26 -6.02
CA PHE A 69 0.07 -12.55 -6.39
C PHE A 69 1.00 -12.64 -5.17
N LEU A 70 0.93 -11.67 -4.24
CA LEU A 70 1.72 -11.69 -3.01
C LEU A 70 1.33 -12.84 -2.08
N GLU A 71 0.04 -13.16 -1.98
CA GLU A 71 -0.52 -14.19 -1.09
C GLU A 71 -0.36 -15.61 -1.63
N SER A 72 -0.03 -15.77 -2.91
CA SER A 72 0.17 -17.08 -3.52
C SER A 72 1.21 -17.91 -2.76
N PRO A 73 0.95 -19.20 -2.51
CA PRO A 73 1.94 -20.10 -1.90
C PRO A 73 3.18 -20.29 -2.78
N ASP A 74 3.06 -20.07 -4.10
CA ASP A 74 4.15 -20.20 -5.05
C ASP A 74 5.01 -18.92 -5.16
N PHE A 75 4.64 -17.86 -4.42
CA PHE A 75 5.38 -16.61 -4.39
C PHE A 75 6.74 -16.77 -3.70
N GLN A 76 7.80 -16.34 -4.36
CA GLN A 76 9.18 -16.45 -3.89
C GLN A 76 9.77 -15.06 -3.60
N PRO A 77 9.89 -14.66 -2.32
CA PRO A 77 10.41 -13.34 -1.94
C PRO A 77 11.84 -13.07 -2.44
N ASN A 78 12.66 -14.11 -2.58
CA ASN A 78 14.04 -13.99 -3.04
C ASN A 78 14.18 -13.54 -4.50
N ILE A 79 13.18 -13.82 -5.34
CA ILE A 79 13.13 -13.33 -6.72
C ILE A 79 12.50 -11.93 -6.72
N ALA A 80 11.37 -11.77 -6.03
CA ALA A 80 10.61 -10.52 -5.99
C ALA A 80 11.38 -9.33 -5.43
N LYS A 81 12.31 -9.54 -4.47
CA LYS A 81 13.09 -8.46 -3.83
C LYS A 81 13.96 -7.66 -4.80
N LYS A 82 14.18 -8.16 -6.03
CA LYS A 82 14.89 -7.43 -7.09
C LYS A 82 14.03 -6.32 -7.70
N TYR A 83 12.71 -6.40 -7.54
CA TYR A 83 11.73 -5.53 -8.19
C TYR A 83 10.88 -4.75 -7.19
N ILE A 84 10.59 -5.36 -6.03
CA ILE A 84 9.97 -4.69 -4.88
C ILE A 84 11.10 -4.17 -4.00
N ASP A 85 11.57 -2.97 -4.32
CA ASP A 85 12.68 -2.30 -3.65
C ASP A 85 12.20 -1.13 -2.76
N GLN A 86 13.14 -0.34 -2.24
CA GLN A 86 12.82 0.83 -1.42
C GLN A 86 12.04 1.89 -2.19
N LYS A 87 12.30 2.05 -3.49
CA LYS A 87 11.60 3.03 -4.33
C LYS A 87 10.14 2.61 -4.51
N PHE A 88 9.89 1.34 -4.82
CA PHE A 88 8.54 0.79 -4.89
C PHE A 88 7.77 1.01 -3.59
N VAL A 89 8.41 0.74 -2.44
CA VAL A 89 7.79 0.95 -1.12
C VAL A 89 7.49 2.42 -0.87
N LEU A 90 8.38 3.34 -1.23
CA LEU A 90 8.14 4.77 -1.05
C LEU A 90 6.92 5.23 -1.84
N GLN A 91 6.83 4.87 -3.13
CA GLN A 91 5.69 5.23 -3.97
C GLN A 91 4.38 4.57 -3.49
N LEU A 92 4.45 3.36 -2.93
CA LEU A 92 3.30 2.72 -2.30
C LEU A 92 2.83 3.47 -1.05
N LEU A 93 3.76 3.99 -0.25
CA LEU A 93 3.44 4.76 0.97
C LEU A 93 2.80 6.11 0.64
N GLU A 94 3.21 6.76 -0.44
CA GLU A 94 2.62 8.03 -0.89
C GLU A 94 1.13 7.92 -1.22
N LEU A 95 0.66 6.73 -1.62
CA LEU A 95 -0.76 6.50 -1.94
C LEU A 95 -1.66 6.41 -0.69
N PHE A 96 -1.11 6.27 0.52
CA PHE A 96 -1.92 6.20 1.75
C PHE A 96 -2.66 7.50 2.05
N ASP A 97 -2.29 8.61 1.42
CA ASP A 97 -3.00 9.88 1.55
C ASP A 97 -4.23 9.97 0.61
N SER A 98 -4.60 8.88 -0.07
CA SER A 98 -5.82 8.81 -0.90
C SER A 98 -7.07 9.10 -0.05
N GLU A 99 -7.97 9.95 -0.56
CA GLU A 99 -9.27 10.24 0.07
C GLU A 99 -10.21 9.02 0.02
N ASP A 100 -9.99 8.08 -0.91
CA ASP A 100 -10.82 6.87 -1.05
C ASP A 100 -10.45 5.81 0.01
N PRO A 101 -11.33 5.53 1.00
CA PRO A 101 -11.04 4.57 2.06
C PRO A 101 -10.84 3.15 1.54
N ARG A 102 -11.42 2.82 0.37
CA ARG A 102 -11.27 1.49 -0.24
C ARG A 102 -9.83 1.31 -0.73
N GLU A 103 -9.25 2.34 -1.34
CA GLU A 103 -7.85 2.33 -1.78
C GLU A 103 -6.92 2.15 -0.57
N ARG A 104 -7.17 2.88 0.52
CA ARG A 104 -6.39 2.77 1.77
C ARG A 104 -6.43 1.37 2.40
N ASP A 105 -7.58 0.69 2.39
CA ASP A 105 -7.68 -0.67 2.94
C ASP A 105 -6.86 -1.70 2.13
N PHE A 106 -6.85 -1.57 0.80
CA PHE A 106 -5.99 -2.38 -0.06
C PHE A 106 -4.50 -2.08 0.15
N LEU A 107 -4.13 -0.80 0.27
CA LEU A 107 -2.77 -0.37 0.55
C LEU A 107 -2.28 -0.91 1.90
N LYS A 108 -3.11 -0.80 2.94
CA LYS A 108 -2.86 -1.35 4.28
C LYS A 108 -2.49 -2.83 4.21
N THR A 109 -3.35 -3.62 3.57
CA THR A 109 -3.15 -5.06 3.43
C THR A 109 -1.91 -5.37 2.60
N THR A 110 -1.69 -4.65 1.50
CA THR A 110 -0.54 -4.82 0.60
C THR A 110 0.77 -4.55 1.33
N LEU A 111 0.87 -3.40 2.02
CA LEU A 111 2.05 -3.01 2.79
C LEU A 111 2.33 -4.00 3.93
N HIS A 112 1.29 -4.47 4.63
CA HIS A 112 1.44 -5.48 5.67
C HIS A 112 2.02 -6.80 5.12
N ARG A 113 1.54 -7.27 3.97
CA ARG A 113 2.09 -8.48 3.30
C ARG A 113 3.55 -8.28 2.88
N ILE A 114 3.90 -7.12 2.32
CA ILE A 114 5.27 -6.77 1.97
C ILE A 114 6.16 -6.76 3.23
N TYR A 115 5.74 -6.09 4.30
CA TYR A 115 6.48 -6.04 5.55
C TYR A 115 6.75 -7.44 6.14
N GLY A 116 5.74 -8.32 6.10
CA GLY A 116 5.85 -9.70 6.56
C GLY A 116 6.88 -10.51 5.78
N LYS A 117 6.83 -10.45 4.44
CA LYS A 117 7.64 -11.27 3.52
C LYS A 117 9.07 -10.76 3.30
N PHE A 118 9.31 -9.45 3.41
CA PHE A 118 10.60 -8.85 3.06
C PHE A 118 11.33 -8.29 4.30
N LEU A 119 12.11 -9.14 4.96
CA LEU A 119 12.92 -8.76 6.13
C LEU A 119 13.80 -7.52 5.87
N GLY A 120 14.41 -7.43 4.69
CA GLY A 120 15.29 -6.32 4.30
C GLY A 120 14.58 -4.98 4.13
N LEU A 121 13.26 -4.97 3.93
CA LEU A 121 12.46 -3.74 3.79
C LEU A 121 11.88 -3.26 5.12
N ARG A 122 11.86 -4.09 6.17
CA ARG A 122 11.20 -3.76 7.44
C ARG A 122 11.74 -2.48 8.09
N ALA A 123 13.06 -2.32 8.14
CA ALA A 123 13.67 -1.12 8.71
C ALA A 123 13.33 0.14 7.90
N TYR A 124 13.32 0.02 6.57
CA TYR A 124 12.97 1.12 5.68
C TYR A 124 11.49 1.52 5.82
N ILE A 125 10.56 0.56 5.81
CA ILE A 125 9.12 0.80 5.99
C ILE A 125 8.87 1.54 7.31
N ARG A 126 9.40 1.06 8.44
CA ARG A 126 9.24 1.73 9.75
C ARG A 126 9.79 3.15 9.73
N LYS A 127 10.96 3.35 9.12
CA LYS A 127 11.57 4.68 9.00
C LYS A 127 10.68 5.63 8.19
N GLN A 128 10.13 5.18 7.06
CA GLN A 128 9.28 6.03 6.23
C GLN A 128 7.94 6.34 6.89
N ILE A 129 7.30 5.35 7.54
CA ILE A 129 6.08 5.61 8.33
C ILE A 129 6.35 6.64 9.43
N ASN A 130 7.49 6.54 10.13
CA ASN A 130 7.88 7.55 11.13
C ASN A 130 8.07 8.95 10.51
N ASN A 131 8.67 9.04 9.32
CA ASN A 131 8.80 10.33 8.63
C ASN A 131 7.42 10.93 8.29
N ILE A 132 6.48 10.09 7.84
CA ILE A 132 5.09 10.51 7.57
C ILE A 132 4.44 11.02 8.86
N PHE A 133 4.58 10.29 9.97
CA PHE A 133 4.07 10.74 11.27
C PHE A 133 4.73 12.03 11.75
N TYR A 134 6.04 12.22 11.57
CA TYR A 134 6.69 13.47 11.95
C TYR A 134 6.16 14.66 11.14
N ARG A 135 5.99 14.50 9.83
CA ARG A 135 5.40 15.53 8.98
C ARG A 135 3.93 15.81 9.35
N PHE A 136 3.17 14.76 9.66
CA PHE A 136 1.79 14.90 10.13
C PHE A 136 1.76 15.69 11.45
N ILE A 137 2.49 15.28 12.48
CA ILE A 137 2.44 15.87 13.82
C ILE A 137 3.02 17.28 13.87
N TYR A 138 4.11 17.54 13.15
CA TYR A 138 4.89 18.77 13.35
C TYR A 138 4.76 19.79 12.22
N GLU A 139 4.23 19.42 11.05
CA GLU A 139 4.22 20.31 9.88
C GLU A 139 2.82 20.54 9.28
N THR A 140 2.02 19.48 9.12
CA THR A 140 0.83 19.53 8.26
C THR A 140 -0.48 19.34 9.00
N GLU A 141 -0.49 18.59 10.10
CA GLU A 141 -1.68 18.19 10.87
C GLU A 141 -2.79 17.53 10.04
N HIS A 142 -2.48 17.10 8.81
CA HIS A 142 -3.42 16.51 7.87
C HIS A 142 -2.77 15.36 7.10
N HIS A 143 -3.38 14.17 7.16
CA HIS A 143 -3.03 13.00 6.35
C HIS A 143 -4.12 11.93 6.46
N ASN A 144 -4.64 11.43 5.34
CA ASN A 144 -5.82 10.55 5.32
C ASN A 144 -5.54 9.12 5.83
N GLY A 145 -4.30 8.64 5.70
CA GLY A 145 -3.90 7.26 6.02
C GLY A 145 -3.34 6.97 7.43
N ILE A 146 -3.48 7.88 8.39
CA ILE A 146 -2.85 7.70 9.73
C ILE A 146 -3.40 6.47 10.46
N ALA A 147 -4.72 6.26 10.39
CA ALA A 147 -5.38 5.13 11.05
C ALA A 147 -4.85 3.78 10.52
N GLU A 148 -4.74 3.63 9.20
CA GLU A 148 -4.26 2.42 8.56
C GLU A 148 -2.78 2.15 8.88
N PHE A 149 -1.94 3.19 8.97
CA PHE A 149 -0.57 3.03 9.43
C PHE A 149 -0.51 2.52 10.88
N LEU A 150 -1.35 3.05 11.76
CA LEU A 150 -1.42 2.61 13.16
C LEU A 150 -1.89 1.15 13.29
N GLU A 151 -2.85 0.71 12.47
CA GLU A 151 -3.27 -0.70 12.42
C GLU A 151 -2.11 -1.63 12.03
N ILE A 152 -1.33 -1.26 11.00
CA ILE A 152 -0.16 -2.03 10.58
C ILE A 152 0.88 -2.07 11.70
N LEU A 153 1.18 -0.93 12.31
CA LEU A 153 2.14 -0.87 13.42
C LEU A 153 1.68 -1.68 14.63
N GLY A 154 0.38 -1.66 14.95
CA GLY A 154 -0.21 -2.49 15.99
C GLY A 154 0.01 -3.97 15.74
N SER A 155 -0.24 -4.44 14.50
CA SER A 155 0.05 -5.82 14.10
C SER A 155 1.54 -6.16 14.19
N ILE A 156 2.43 -5.22 13.82
CA ILE A 156 3.88 -5.40 13.90
C ILE A 156 4.34 -5.52 15.36
N ILE A 157 3.81 -4.68 16.24
CA ILE A 157 4.14 -4.65 17.67
C ILE A 157 3.72 -5.95 18.35
N ASN A 158 2.51 -6.42 18.08
CA ASN A 158 2.04 -7.72 18.59
C ASN A 158 2.95 -8.89 18.14
N GLY A 159 3.57 -8.77 16.96
CA GLY A 159 4.53 -9.74 16.45
C GLY A 159 5.95 -9.65 17.04
N PHE A 160 6.28 -8.64 17.86
CA PHE A 160 7.58 -8.57 18.56
C PHE A 160 7.63 -9.42 19.83
N GLY A 161 6.48 -9.91 20.32
CA GLY A 161 6.37 -10.73 21.52
C GLY A 161 6.03 -12.19 21.24
N VAL A 162 7.00 -12.95 20.71
CA VAL A 162 7.24 -14.39 20.99
C VAL A 162 8.74 -14.66 20.86
#